data_AF-A0A918NX39-F1
#
_entry.id   AF-A0A918NX39-F1
#
_cell.length_a   1.000
_cell.length_b   1.000
_cell.length_c   1.000
_cell.angle_alpha   90.00
_cell.angle_beta   90.00
_cell.angle_gamma   90.00
#
_symmetry.space_group_name_H-M   'P 1'
#
loop_
_entity.id
_entity.type
_entity.pdbx_description
1 polymer ?
#
loop_
_entity_poly.entity_id
_entity_poly.type
_entity_poly.pdbx_seq_one_letter_code
_entity_poly.pdbx_strand_id
1 'polypeptide(L)'
;MTTAAGERRKAVEEELDAEYAGAGWWGSLYRAPHHRRWYRLIPVEELSGRHRSELLAWQARPRRPDLVPVVPTDRSDQRQFAGRWFQVVCYETDARRSLAHAVAEDEPADRIASVAGVLRALPGWCAAVGAGLVALPADVVLAGHRPLLLPLPPWGPPPLGRVLAEPERLAHLTPEAARGLPVGVRPPGLHALLVAALRCFEELPDGEAGRLLQRTACAALFTDQRRDGRLPSWMRRVAPVRDVRRLLRDLTGFDPAAAGAADPLHLADILDTARSAMDPVTAVRARRAEGEARLAVGLAHAALVDRPDYDLLLLAAEIAREDLRDPLEALSLLERAVQTSSERTEAYAEQLSIIGGLWSVLQGRLAGAIDRSFAERLEATARTAFDRLPPAQRRDKAHEMARCLIGQGRLAEANAFVHRWLHDGGTLMWWRFDLMLDYAETFLLLGRTDAAGQVAQEVRAGLGRVRQNGQMPHQEIHRYGMRLADFDHALLAARNQEGKA
;
A
#
# COMPACT_ATOMS: atom_id res chain seq x y z
N MET A 1 -6.72 -32.54 -18.40
CA MET A 1 -5.87 -33.30 -19.35
C MET A 1 -4.43 -32.86 -19.16
N THR A 2 -3.58 -33.71 -18.59
CA THR A 2 -2.13 -33.46 -18.50
C THR A 2 -1.51 -33.62 -19.89
N THR A 3 -0.73 -32.65 -20.33
CA THR A 3 0.03 -32.78 -21.58
C THR A 3 1.18 -33.76 -21.38
N ALA A 4 1.65 -34.43 -22.44
CA ALA A 4 2.81 -35.33 -22.36
C ALA A 4 4.08 -34.67 -21.77
N ALA A 5 4.18 -33.33 -21.86
CA ALA A 5 5.22 -32.56 -21.18
C ALA A 5 5.00 -32.47 -19.66
N GLY A 6 3.74 -32.32 -19.21
CA GLY A 6 3.38 -32.32 -17.79
C GLY A 6 3.60 -33.68 -17.11
N GLU A 7 3.30 -34.78 -17.81
CA GLU A 7 3.54 -36.14 -17.29
C GLU A 7 5.03 -36.44 -17.13
N ARG A 8 5.87 -35.99 -18.09
CA ARG A 8 7.33 -36.09 -17.96
C ARG A 8 7.86 -35.24 -16.81
N ARG A 9 7.36 -34.01 -16.62
CA ARG A 9 7.77 -33.14 -15.49
C ARG A 9 7.46 -33.81 -14.16
N LYS A 10 6.25 -34.36 -14.00
CA LYS A 10 5.84 -35.05 -12.78
C LYS A 10 6.71 -36.28 -12.47
N ALA A 11 7.08 -37.06 -13.50
CA ALA A 11 8.01 -38.17 -13.33
C ALA A 11 9.40 -37.70 -12.86
N VAL A 12 9.91 -36.58 -13.38
CA VAL A 12 11.16 -35.99 -12.88
C VAL A 12 11.03 -35.53 -11.43
N GLU A 13 9.93 -34.89 -11.06
CA GLU A 13 9.66 -34.43 -9.69
C GLU A 13 9.68 -35.59 -8.68
N GLU A 14 8.99 -36.69 -9.01
CA GLU A 14 8.94 -37.91 -8.19
C GLU A 14 10.31 -38.59 -8.08
N GLU A 15 11.05 -38.73 -9.20
CA GLU A 15 12.37 -39.37 -9.22
C GLU A 15 13.49 -38.54 -8.55
N LEU A 16 13.33 -37.22 -8.50
CA LEU A 16 14.28 -36.27 -7.92
C LEU A 16 13.94 -35.88 -6.47
N ASP A 17 12.74 -36.24 -6.00
CA ASP A 17 12.14 -35.75 -4.74
C ASP A 17 12.21 -34.22 -4.66
N ALA A 18 11.71 -33.56 -5.71
CA ALA A 18 11.81 -32.13 -5.93
C ALA A 18 10.61 -31.57 -6.69
N GLU A 19 10.35 -30.28 -6.54
CA GLU A 19 9.26 -29.55 -7.20
C GLU A 19 9.81 -28.71 -8.37
N TYR A 20 9.11 -28.69 -9.51
CA TYR A 20 9.48 -27.84 -10.64
C TYR A 20 9.36 -26.35 -10.27
N ALA A 21 10.43 -25.60 -10.52
CA ALA A 21 10.55 -24.20 -10.13
C ALA A 21 10.64 -23.21 -11.32
N GLY A 22 10.52 -23.72 -12.55
CA GLY A 22 10.48 -22.91 -13.78
C GLY A 22 11.58 -23.25 -14.79
N ALA A 23 11.50 -22.63 -15.97
CA ALA A 23 12.52 -22.76 -17.00
C ALA A 23 13.65 -21.75 -16.77
N GLY A 24 14.87 -22.25 -16.54
CA GLY A 24 16.08 -21.42 -16.55
C GLY A 24 16.54 -21.10 -17.97
N TRP A 25 17.51 -20.20 -18.11
CA TRP A 25 18.08 -19.87 -19.43
C TRP A 25 18.60 -21.12 -20.16
N TRP A 26 19.28 -21.99 -19.42
CA TRP A 26 19.61 -23.35 -19.84
C TRP A 26 18.99 -24.36 -18.87
N GLY A 27 18.27 -25.35 -19.40
CA GLY A 27 17.66 -26.41 -18.61
C GLY A 27 16.47 -25.98 -17.75
N SER A 28 15.91 -26.96 -17.05
CA SER A 28 14.76 -26.81 -16.15
C SER A 28 15.24 -26.83 -14.70
N LEU A 29 14.61 -26.02 -13.84
CA LEU A 29 14.99 -25.92 -12.44
C LEU A 29 13.99 -26.63 -11.53
N TYR A 30 14.51 -27.27 -10.50
CA TYR A 30 13.76 -28.03 -9.52
C TYR A 30 14.26 -27.70 -8.11
N ARG A 31 13.33 -27.56 -7.16
CA ARG A 31 13.60 -27.26 -5.75
C ARG A 31 13.38 -28.52 -4.92
N ALA A 32 14.39 -28.94 -4.16
CA ALA A 32 14.29 -30.04 -3.20
C ALA A 32 14.37 -29.48 -1.76
N PRO A 33 13.23 -29.04 -1.18
CA PRO A 33 13.23 -28.33 0.09
C PRO A 33 13.73 -29.18 1.26
N HIS A 34 13.44 -30.49 1.27
CA HIS A 34 13.91 -31.42 2.30
C HIS A 34 15.43 -31.59 2.33
N HIS A 35 16.10 -31.28 1.22
CA HIS A 35 17.54 -31.46 1.05
C HIS A 35 18.31 -30.14 1.02
N ARG A 36 17.64 -28.98 1.18
CA ARG A 36 18.26 -27.63 1.03
C ARG A 36 19.01 -27.50 -0.30
N ARG A 37 18.41 -28.04 -1.35
CA ARG A 37 19.03 -28.16 -2.67
C ARG A 37 18.15 -27.63 -3.78
N TRP A 38 18.80 -27.13 -4.80
CA TRP A 38 18.21 -26.81 -6.08
C TRP A 38 18.95 -27.58 -7.17
N TYR A 39 18.22 -28.08 -8.15
CA TYR A 39 18.75 -28.85 -9.25
C TYR A 39 18.40 -28.17 -10.56
N ARG A 40 19.39 -28.08 -11.45
CA ARG A 40 19.17 -27.73 -12.85
C ARG A 40 19.42 -28.96 -13.72
N LEU A 41 18.43 -29.30 -14.53
CA LEU A 41 18.51 -30.42 -15.48
C LEU A 41 18.66 -29.88 -16.89
N ILE A 42 19.82 -30.13 -17.49
CA ILE A 42 20.12 -29.74 -18.88
C ILE A 42 20.24 -31.00 -19.72
N PRO A 43 19.41 -31.19 -20.76
CA PRO A 43 19.53 -32.35 -21.63
C PRO A 43 20.94 -32.51 -22.21
N VAL A 44 21.49 -33.73 -22.14
CA VAL A 44 22.90 -33.96 -22.51
C VAL A 44 23.20 -33.69 -23.98
N GLU A 45 22.17 -33.81 -24.84
CA GLU A 45 22.27 -33.55 -26.28
C GLU A 45 22.49 -32.06 -26.60
N GLU A 46 22.28 -31.17 -25.62
CA GLU A 46 22.50 -29.72 -25.76
C GLU A 46 23.91 -29.30 -25.33
N LEU A 47 24.64 -30.19 -24.67
CA LEU A 47 25.93 -29.86 -24.06
C LEU A 47 27.08 -30.46 -24.87
N SER A 48 27.99 -29.59 -25.29
CA SER A 48 29.29 -29.99 -25.81
C SER A 48 30.18 -30.52 -24.69
N GLY A 49 31.26 -31.24 -25.04
CA GLY A 49 32.28 -31.64 -24.08
C GLY A 49 32.88 -30.45 -23.33
N ARG A 50 33.05 -29.30 -24.02
CA ARG A 50 33.51 -28.05 -23.41
C ARG A 50 32.58 -27.55 -22.31
N HIS A 51 31.26 -27.54 -22.55
CA HIS A 51 30.29 -27.11 -21.55
C HIS A 51 30.37 -27.97 -20.28
N ARG A 52 30.54 -29.29 -20.43
CA ARG A 52 30.67 -30.22 -19.30
C ARG A 52 31.94 -29.96 -18.50
N SER A 53 33.07 -29.74 -19.16
CA SER A 53 34.33 -29.37 -18.49
C SER A 53 34.21 -28.03 -17.75
N GLU A 54 33.50 -27.05 -18.33
CA GLU A 54 33.26 -25.77 -17.67
C GLU A 54 32.36 -25.93 -16.43
N LEU A 55 31.30 -26.75 -16.48
CA LEU A 55 30.47 -27.06 -15.30
C LEU A 55 31.28 -27.69 -14.16
N LEU A 56 32.16 -28.64 -14.48
CA LEU A 56 33.05 -29.25 -13.49
C LEU A 56 34.00 -28.21 -12.87
N ALA A 57 34.55 -27.30 -13.69
CA ALA A 57 35.39 -26.22 -13.18
C ALA A 57 34.63 -25.25 -12.26
N TRP A 58 33.33 -25.08 -12.46
CA TRP A 58 32.49 -24.24 -11.59
C TRP A 58 32.27 -24.83 -10.20
N GLN A 59 32.25 -26.17 -10.05
CA GLN A 59 32.19 -26.83 -8.74
C GLN A 59 33.42 -26.50 -7.87
N ALA A 60 34.56 -26.23 -8.52
CA ALA A 60 35.82 -25.90 -7.84
C ALA A 60 35.98 -24.38 -7.55
N ARG A 61 35.04 -23.52 -7.95
CA ARG A 61 35.16 -22.07 -7.72
C ARG A 61 34.93 -21.71 -6.25
N PRO A 62 35.65 -20.70 -5.72
CA PRO A 62 35.43 -20.23 -4.37
C PRO A 62 34.01 -19.66 -4.22
N ARG A 63 33.42 -19.85 -3.04
CA ARG A 63 32.10 -19.31 -2.68
C ARG A 63 32.12 -17.79 -2.82
N ARG A 64 31.01 -17.23 -3.32
CA ARG A 64 30.81 -15.79 -3.49
C ARG A 64 29.49 -15.36 -2.87
N PRO A 65 29.39 -14.16 -2.30
CA PRO A 65 28.27 -13.76 -1.45
C PRO A 65 26.89 -13.81 -2.15
N ASP A 66 26.80 -13.55 -3.45
CA ASP A 66 25.52 -13.45 -4.17
C ASP A 66 25.30 -14.55 -5.22
N LEU A 67 26.17 -15.57 -5.22
CA LEU A 67 26.04 -16.75 -6.07
C LEU A 67 25.82 -17.98 -5.19
N VAL A 68 24.82 -18.78 -5.53
CA VAL A 68 24.63 -20.07 -4.87
C VAL A 68 25.77 -21.01 -5.27
N PRO A 69 26.45 -21.66 -4.30
CA PRO A 69 27.54 -22.59 -4.61
C PRO A 69 27.03 -23.76 -5.45
N VAL A 70 27.77 -24.08 -6.51
CA VAL A 70 27.59 -25.31 -7.26
C VAL A 70 28.32 -26.42 -6.50
N VAL A 71 27.59 -27.47 -6.14
CA VAL A 71 28.12 -28.59 -5.35
C VAL A 71 28.11 -29.88 -6.16
N PRO A 72 29.01 -30.83 -5.87
CA PRO A 72 28.97 -32.17 -6.47
C PRO A 72 27.63 -32.85 -6.21
N THR A 73 27.18 -33.67 -7.17
CA THR A 73 25.97 -34.48 -6.99
C THR A 73 26.26 -35.75 -6.17
N ASP A 74 25.30 -36.24 -5.40
CA ASP A 74 25.52 -37.43 -4.54
C ASP A 74 25.63 -38.75 -5.30
N ARG A 75 25.16 -38.80 -6.56
CA ARG A 75 25.04 -40.05 -7.33
C ARG A 75 25.84 -40.01 -8.64
N SER A 76 25.58 -39.01 -9.47
CA SER A 76 26.23 -38.82 -10.77
C SER A 76 25.80 -37.49 -11.36
N ASP A 77 26.75 -36.80 -11.99
CA ASP A 77 26.54 -35.54 -12.69
C ASP A 77 25.72 -35.74 -13.99
N GLN A 78 25.55 -36.98 -14.44
CA GLN A 78 24.64 -37.36 -15.53
C GLN A 78 23.65 -38.43 -15.08
N ARG A 79 22.36 -38.18 -15.30
CA ARG A 79 21.28 -39.07 -14.88
C ARG A 79 20.19 -39.15 -15.94
N GLN A 80 19.57 -40.31 -16.04
CA GLN A 80 18.36 -40.48 -16.84
C GLN A 80 17.14 -40.19 -15.97
N PHE A 81 16.21 -39.38 -16.49
CA PHE A 81 14.90 -39.14 -15.90
C PHE A 81 13.83 -39.26 -17.00
N ALA A 82 12.71 -39.93 -16.73
CA ALA A 82 11.64 -40.13 -17.71
C ALA A 82 12.13 -40.58 -19.10
N GLY A 83 13.13 -41.48 -19.14
CA GLY A 83 13.71 -42.03 -20.36
C GLY A 83 14.73 -41.13 -21.09
N ARG A 84 15.05 -39.94 -20.57
CA ARG A 84 15.97 -38.98 -21.20
C ARG A 84 17.19 -38.68 -20.31
N TRP A 85 18.35 -38.51 -20.93
CA TRP A 85 19.59 -38.16 -20.22
C TRP A 85 19.74 -36.66 -19.98
N PHE A 86 20.12 -36.31 -18.75
CA PHE A 86 20.37 -34.94 -18.31
C PHE A 86 21.72 -34.84 -17.63
N GLN A 87 22.41 -33.74 -17.88
CA GLN A 87 23.43 -33.20 -17.00
C GLN A 87 22.74 -32.52 -15.82
N VAL A 88 23.08 -32.95 -14.61
CA VAL A 88 22.54 -32.43 -13.36
C VAL A 88 23.53 -31.43 -12.79
N VAL A 89 23.07 -30.22 -12.51
CA VAL A 89 23.82 -29.22 -11.74
C VAL A 89 23.12 -29.05 -10.39
N CYS A 90 23.85 -29.26 -9.30
CA CYS A 90 23.33 -29.16 -7.94
C CYS A 90 23.81 -27.86 -7.28
N TYR A 91 22.90 -27.21 -6.58
CA TYR A 91 23.14 -25.97 -5.84
C TYR A 91 22.70 -26.16 -4.39
N GLU A 92 23.52 -25.69 -3.44
CA GLU A 92 23.24 -25.79 -2.00
C GLU A 92 22.75 -24.44 -1.44
N THR A 93 21.48 -24.38 -1.01
CA THR A 93 20.88 -23.16 -0.45
C THR A 93 19.59 -23.45 0.32
N ASP A 94 19.35 -22.65 1.36
CA ASP A 94 18.10 -22.63 2.13
C ASP A 94 17.01 -21.76 1.47
N ALA A 95 17.29 -21.16 0.31
CA ALA A 95 16.33 -20.32 -0.42
C ALA A 95 15.08 -21.14 -0.78
N ARG A 96 13.92 -20.65 -0.34
CA ARG A 96 12.65 -21.38 -0.46
C ARG A 96 11.97 -21.16 -1.79
N ARG A 97 12.23 -20.09 -2.52
CA ARG A 97 11.48 -19.78 -3.76
C ARG A 97 12.36 -19.11 -4.80
N SER A 98 11.94 -19.20 -6.06
CA SER A 98 12.53 -18.47 -7.18
C SER A 98 11.90 -17.09 -7.36
N LEU A 99 12.57 -16.20 -8.10
CA LEU A 99 11.98 -14.94 -8.54
C LEU A 99 10.76 -15.19 -9.43
N ALA A 100 10.77 -16.26 -10.24
CA ALA A 100 9.60 -16.66 -11.03
C ALA A 100 8.36 -16.88 -10.16
N HIS A 101 8.53 -17.60 -9.05
CA HIS A 101 7.45 -17.83 -8.09
C HIS A 101 7.01 -16.55 -7.39
N ALA A 102 7.95 -15.71 -6.93
CA ALA A 102 7.63 -14.44 -6.29
C ALA A 102 6.83 -13.52 -7.24
N VAL A 103 7.25 -13.38 -8.50
CA VAL A 103 6.54 -12.59 -9.50
C VAL A 103 5.14 -13.16 -9.77
N ALA A 104 4.94 -14.48 -9.71
CA ALA A 104 3.62 -15.10 -9.91
C ALA A 104 2.69 -14.90 -8.70
N GLU A 105 3.14 -15.24 -7.49
CA GLU A 105 2.23 -15.47 -6.36
C GLU A 105 2.17 -14.32 -5.35
N ASP A 106 3.21 -13.48 -5.24
CA ASP A 106 3.29 -12.50 -4.14
C ASP A 106 2.31 -11.31 -4.29
N GLU A 107 2.15 -10.52 -3.23
CA GLU A 107 1.48 -9.22 -3.30
C GLU A 107 2.24 -8.26 -4.25
N PRO A 108 1.57 -7.30 -4.91
CA PRO A 108 2.19 -6.41 -5.89
C PRO A 108 3.46 -5.70 -5.42
N ALA A 109 3.47 -5.20 -4.18
CA ALA A 109 4.63 -4.52 -3.61
C ALA A 109 5.84 -5.45 -3.42
N ASP A 110 5.60 -6.69 -3.00
CA ASP A 110 6.64 -7.70 -2.77
C ASP A 110 7.23 -8.25 -4.08
N ARG A 111 6.40 -8.36 -5.13
CA ARG A 111 6.85 -8.65 -6.50
C ARG A 111 7.88 -7.61 -6.95
N ILE A 112 7.53 -6.33 -6.78
CA ILE A 112 8.41 -5.21 -7.15
C ILE A 112 9.68 -5.20 -6.32
N ALA A 113 9.58 -5.39 -4.99
CA ALA A 113 10.74 -5.45 -4.09
C ALA A 113 11.75 -6.53 -4.54
N SER A 114 11.24 -7.71 -4.88
CA SER A 114 12.06 -8.83 -5.33
C SER A 114 12.79 -8.50 -6.63
N VAL A 115 12.10 -7.93 -7.63
CA VAL A 115 12.73 -7.55 -8.90
C VAL A 115 13.72 -6.39 -8.72
N ALA A 116 13.40 -5.39 -7.91
CA ALA A 116 14.31 -4.29 -7.59
C ALA A 116 15.60 -4.80 -6.93
N GLY A 117 15.49 -5.76 -5.99
CA GLY A 117 16.65 -6.44 -5.41
C GLY A 117 17.53 -7.11 -6.46
N VAL A 118 16.92 -7.80 -7.43
CA VAL A 118 17.63 -8.49 -8.51
C VAL A 118 18.36 -7.52 -9.44
N LEU A 119 17.72 -6.40 -9.78
CA LEU A 119 18.37 -5.35 -10.56
C LEU A 119 19.59 -4.78 -9.84
N ARG A 120 19.54 -4.61 -8.50
CA ARG A 120 20.71 -4.18 -7.71
C ARG A 120 21.84 -5.21 -7.69
N ALA A 121 21.51 -6.50 -7.73
CA ALA A 121 22.51 -7.56 -7.73
C ALA A 121 23.16 -7.78 -9.12
N LEU A 122 22.48 -7.39 -10.20
CA LEU A 122 22.90 -7.64 -11.58
C LEU A 122 24.33 -7.18 -11.89
N PRO A 123 24.78 -5.94 -11.55
CA PRO A 123 26.15 -5.52 -11.83
C PRO A 123 27.20 -6.43 -11.18
N GLY A 124 26.97 -6.84 -9.92
CA GLY A 124 27.85 -7.75 -9.19
C GLY A 124 27.90 -9.14 -9.82
N TRP A 125 26.75 -9.65 -10.29
CA TRP A 125 26.70 -10.92 -11.01
C TRP A 125 27.40 -10.87 -12.36
N CYS A 126 27.24 -9.79 -13.12
CA CYS A 126 27.95 -9.59 -14.39
C CYS A 126 29.47 -9.53 -14.18
N ALA A 127 29.94 -8.86 -13.13
CA ALA A 127 31.36 -8.85 -12.76
C ALA A 127 31.87 -10.23 -12.34
N ALA A 128 31.02 -11.03 -11.67
CA ALA A 128 31.39 -12.34 -11.16
C ALA A 128 31.36 -13.47 -12.21
N VAL A 129 30.34 -13.47 -13.08
CA VAL A 129 30.05 -14.54 -14.04
C VAL A 129 30.56 -14.19 -15.44
N GLY A 130 30.40 -12.94 -15.86
CA GLY A 130 30.75 -12.41 -17.17
C GLY A 130 29.63 -11.56 -17.77
N ALA A 131 29.99 -10.65 -18.69
CA ALA A 131 29.07 -9.70 -19.33
C ALA A 131 27.95 -10.34 -20.19
N GLY A 132 28.11 -11.62 -20.56
CA GLY A 132 27.10 -12.39 -21.31
C GLY A 132 26.05 -13.08 -20.44
N LEU A 133 25.96 -12.75 -19.15
CA LEU A 133 24.99 -13.35 -18.24
C LEU A 133 23.55 -13.04 -18.66
N VAL A 134 22.74 -14.10 -18.78
CA VAL A 134 21.28 -14.01 -18.90
C VAL A 134 20.68 -14.86 -17.79
N ALA A 135 20.00 -14.20 -16.85
CA ALA A 135 19.31 -14.84 -15.76
C ALA A 135 17.80 -14.69 -15.97
N LEU A 136 17.11 -15.80 -16.23
CA LEU A 136 15.65 -15.81 -16.20
C LEU A 136 15.16 -15.79 -14.75
N PRO A 137 13.88 -15.44 -14.49
CA PRO A 137 13.35 -15.41 -13.14
C PRO A 137 13.49 -16.74 -12.38
N ALA A 138 13.51 -17.88 -13.07
CA ALA A 138 13.74 -19.17 -12.41
C ALA A 138 15.19 -19.34 -11.94
N ASP A 139 16.16 -18.73 -12.64
CA ASP A 139 17.60 -18.81 -12.33
C ASP A 139 18.00 -18.03 -11.06
N VAL A 140 17.06 -17.27 -10.48
CA VAL A 140 17.28 -16.47 -9.28
C VAL A 140 16.44 -17.03 -8.15
N VAL A 141 17.08 -17.32 -7.01
CA VAL A 141 16.41 -17.77 -5.79
C VAL A 141 16.45 -16.70 -4.71
N LEU A 142 15.45 -16.69 -3.85
CA LEU A 142 15.26 -15.65 -2.84
C LEU A 142 15.47 -16.24 -1.44
N ALA A 143 16.48 -15.74 -0.73
CA ALA A 143 16.72 -15.98 0.69
C ALA A 143 16.19 -14.79 1.49
N GLY A 144 14.89 -14.82 1.81
CA GLY A 144 14.16 -13.61 2.23
C GLY A 144 14.02 -12.64 1.04
N HIS A 145 14.44 -11.38 1.20
CA HIS A 145 14.49 -10.40 0.11
C HIS A 145 15.85 -10.34 -0.60
N ARG A 146 16.83 -11.15 -0.18
CA ARG A 146 18.15 -11.18 -0.81
C ARG A 146 18.11 -12.12 -2.03
N PRO A 147 18.37 -11.61 -3.25
CA PRO A 147 18.46 -12.45 -4.43
C PRO A 147 19.81 -13.15 -4.50
N LEU A 148 19.78 -14.44 -4.84
CA LEU A 148 20.97 -15.25 -5.12
C LEU A 148 20.83 -15.84 -6.51
N LEU A 149 21.88 -15.74 -7.32
CA LEU A 149 21.90 -16.35 -8.64
C LEU A 149 22.23 -17.84 -8.52
N LEU A 150 21.55 -18.70 -9.29
CA LEU A 150 21.95 -20.08 -9.57
C LEU A 150 22.88 -20.07 -10.80
N PRO A 151 24.20 -19.90 -10.63
CA PRO A 151 25.07 -19.54 -11.73
C PRO A 151 25.20 -20.66 -12.76
N LEU A 152 25.48 -20.23 -14.00
CA LEU A 152 26.01 -21.04 -15.08
C LEU A 152 27.12 -20.25 -15.78
N PRO A 153 28.04 -20.93 -16.49
CA PRO A 153 28.94 -20.22 -17.38
C PRO A 153 28.13 -19.49 -18.48
N PRO A 154 28.60 -18.32 -18.96
CA PRO A 154 27.88 -17.49 -19.93
C PRO A 154 28.00 -18.07 -21.35
N TRP A 155 27.34 -19.19 -21.62
CA TRP A 155 27.37 -19.89 -22.91
C TRP A 155 26.63 -19.19 -24.04
N GLY A 156 25.97 -18.06 -23.76
CA GLY A 156 25.07 -17.43 -24.72
C GLY A 156 23.73 -18.18 -24.81
N PRO A 157 22.97 -18.01 -25.91
CA PRO A 157 21.63 -18.56 -26.03
C PRO A 157 21.60 -20.09 -26.23
N PRO A 158 20.60 -20.79 -25.65
CA PRO A 158 20.39 -22.21 -25.92
C PRO A 158 19.93 -22.45 -27.37
N PRO A 159 20.02 -23.69 -27.88
CA PRO A 159 19.54 -24.03 -29.21
C PRO A 159 18.07 -23.65 -29.41
N LEU A 160 17.70 -23.18 -30.61
CA LEU A 160 16.36 -22.67 -30.92
C LEU A 160 15.23 -23.63 -30.54
N GLY A 161 15.41 -24.94 -30.75
CA GLY A 161 14.41 -25.94 -30.37
C GLY A 161 14.06 -25.95 -28.87
N ARG A 162 14.97 -25.47 -28.00
CA ARG A 162 14.76 -25.38 -26.54
C ARG A 162 14.14 -24.10 -26.08
N VAL A 163 14.43 -23.04 -26.81
CA VAL A 163 13.72 -21.78 -26.67
C VAL A 163 12.26 -22.00 -27.03
N LEU A 164 11.97 -22.68 -28.15
CA LEU A 164 10.61 -22.98 -28.60
C LEU A 164 9.86 -23.99 -27.72
N ALA A 165 10.58 -24.92 -27.08
CA ALA A 165 9.97 -25.92 -26.21
C ALA A 165 9.47 -25.35 -24.87
N GLU A 166 9.93 -24.17 -24.46
CA GLU A 166 9.57 -23.54 -23.19
C GLU A 166 9.13 -22.09 -23.44
N PRO A 167 7.80 -21.81 -23.50
CA PRO A 167 7.27 -20.47 -23.77
C PRO A 167 7.82 -19.38 -22.85
N GLU A 168 8.15 -19.71 -21.60
CA GLU A 168 8.77 -18.78 -20.67
C GLU A 168 10.08 -18.19 -21.22
N ARG A 169 10.93 -19.01 -21.85
CA ARG A 169 12.20 -18.52 -22.43
C ARG A 169 11.95 -17.53 -23.57
N LEU A 170 10.93 -17.79 -24.39
CA LEU A 170 10.57 -16.91 -25.51
C LEU A 170 10.21 -15.51 -25.03
N ALA A 171 9.43 -15.40 -23.95
CA ALA A 171 8.99 -14.09 -23.43
C ALA A 171 10.16 -13.19 -22.98
N HIS A 172 11.28 -13.78 -22.58
CA HIS A 172 12.43 -13.03 -22.05
C HIS A 172 13.55 -12.80 -23.09
N LEU A 173 13.37 -13.22 -24.35
CA LEU A 173 14.31 -12.91 -25.42
C LEU A 173 14.26 -11.44 -25.80
N THR A 174 15.41 -10.89 -26.20
CA THR A 174 15.40 -9.62 -26.93
C THR A 174 14.69 -9.78 -28.28
N PRO A 175 14.07 -8.72 -28.82
CA PRO A 175 13.46 -8.75 -30.15
C PRO A 175 14.45 -9.18 -31.24
N GLU A 176 15.73 -8.77 -31.12
CA GLU A 176 16.80 -9.20 -32.02
C GLU A 176 17.02 -10.72 -31.96
N ALA A 177 17.14 -11.28 -30.75
CA ALA A 177 17.36 -12.71 -30.56
C ALA A 177 16.15 -13.53 -31.05
N ALA A 178 14.93 -13.04 -30.83
CA ALA A 178 13.71 -13.67 -31.34
C ALA A 178 13.64 -13.66 -32.89
N ARG A 179 14.26 -12.68 -33.56
CA ARG A 179 14.43 -12.63 -35.02
C ARG A 179 15.63 -13.43 -35.53
N GLY A 180 16.45 -14.01 -34.65
CA GLY A 180 17.70 -14.68 -35.02
C GLY A 180 18.83 -13.73 -35.42
N LEU A 181 18.75 -12.45 -35.01
CA LEU A 181 19.79 -11.45 -35.25
C LEU A 181 20.85 -11.50 -34.13
N PRO A 182 22.09 -11.05 -34.40
CA PRO A 182 23.12 -10.93 -33.37
C PRO A 182 22.68 -9.98 -32.25
N VAL A 183 23.31 -10.13 -31.08
CA VAL A 183 23.05 -9.26 -29.92
C VAL A 183 23.33 -7.81 -30.32
N GLY A 184 22.27 -7.00 -30.34
CA GLY A 184 22.35 -5.57 -30.64
C GLY A 184 22.70 -4.73 -29.42
N VAL A 185 22.22 -3.49 -29.41
CA VAL A 185 22.45 -2.51 -28.34
C VAL A 185 21.78 -2.90 -27.00
N ARG A 186 20.77 -3.80 -27.03
CA ARG A 186 20.06 -4.27 -25.84
C ARG A 186 20.85 -5.37 -25.11
N PRO A 187 21.28 -5.16 -23.85
CA PRO A 187 21.90 -6.22 -23.06
C PRO A 187 20.86 -7.31 -22.73
N PRO A 188 21.05 -8.58 -23.16
CA PRO A 188 20.03 -9.61 -22.99
C PRO A 188 19.67 -9.90 -21.53
N GLY A 189 20.65 -9.86 -20.62
CA GLY A 189 20.43 -10.05 -19.19
C GLY A 189 19.54 -8.96 -18.58
N LEU A 190 19.79 -7.69 -18.92
CA LEU A 190 18.95 -6.58 -18.47
C LEU A 190 17.54 -6.66 -19.09
N HIS A 191 17.44 -6.99 -20.38
CA HIS A 191 16.15 -7.13 -21.06
C HIS A 191 15.27 -8.22 -20.41
N ALA A 192 15.84 -9.38 -20.08
CA ALA A 192 15.12 -10.44 -19.39
C ALA A 192 14.54 -9.96 -18.04
N LEU A 193 15.29 -9.15 -17.29
CA LEU A 193 14.84 -8.56 -16.02
C LEU A 193 13.82 -7.43 -16.21
N LEU A 194 13.93 -6.62 -17.27
CA LEU A 194 12.92 -5.62 -17.62
C LEU A 194 11.58 -6.28 -17.93
N VAL A 195 11.58 -7.40 -18.66
CA VAL A 195 10.36 -8.21 -18.88
C VAL A 195 9.83 -8.74 -17.55
N ALA A 196 10.70 -9.24 -16.66
CA ALA A 196 10.28 -9.69 -15.32
C ALA A 196 9.67 -8.56 -14.47
N ALA A 197 10.24 -7.34 -14.55
CA ALA A 197 9.70 -6.15 -13.90
C ALA A 197 8.32 -5.78 -14.46
N LEU A 198 8.15 -5.81 -15.78
CA LEU A 198 6.87 -5.50 -16.41
C LEU A 198 5.79 -6.54 -16.05
N ARG A 199 6.18 -7.81 -15.84
CA ARG A 199 5.29 -8.85 -15.32
C ARG A 199 4.77 -8.59 -13.91
N CYS A 200 5.37 -7.70 -13.12
CA CYS A 200 4.80 -7.26 -11.84
C CYS A 200 3.49 -6.48 -12.04
N PHE A 201 3.33 -5.83 -13.20
CA PHE A 201 2.18 -4.99 -13.55
C PHE A 201 1.21 -5.68 -14.52
N GLU A 202 1.73 -6.57 -15.36
CA GLU A 202 1.01 -7.14 -16.51
C GLU A 202 1.14 -8.66 -16.57
N GLU A 203 0.11 -9.31 -17.09
CA GLU A 203 0.16 -10.74 -17.37
C GLU A 203 0.86 -10.99 -18.71
N LEU A 204 1.59 -12.10 -18.79
CA LEU A 204 2.07 -12.57 -20.09
C LEU A 204 0.87 -12.96 -20.95
N PRO A 205 0.91 -12.70 -22.27
CA PRO A 205 -0.17 -13.12 -23.14
C PRO A 205 -0.21 -14.65 -23.23
N ASP A 206 -1.39 -15.22 -23.03
CA ASP A 206 -1.62 -16.63 -23.31
C ASP A 206 -1.56 -16.87 -24.82
N GLY A 207 -0.83 -17.89 -25.23
CA GLY A 207 -0.75 -18.25 -26.64
C GLY A 207 0.24 -19.37 -26.92
N GLU A 208 0.07 -19.97 -28.09
CA GLU A 208 1.04 -20.93 -28.63
C GLU A 208 2.41 -20.27 -28.83
N ALA A 209 3.48 -21.06 -28.69
CA ALA A 209 4.87 -20.61 -28.77
C ALA A 209 5.17 -19.75 -30.02
N GLY A 210 4.56 -20.06 -31.16
CA GLY A 210 4.73 -19.28 -32.40
C GLY A 210 4.19 -17.84 -32.29
N ARG A 211 3.03 -17.63 -31.66
CA ARG A 211 2.48 -16.29 -31.44
C ARG A 211 3.31 -15.50 -30.42
N LEU A 212 3.80 -16.17 -29.38
CA LEU A 212 4.67 -15.56 -28.38
C LEU A 212 6.01 -15.14 -28.99
N LEU A 213 6.59 -15.99 -29.84
CA LEU A 213 7.77 -15.65 -30.63
C LEU A 213 7.51 -14.44 -31.53
N GLN A 214 6.42 -14.42 -32.28
CA GLN A 214 6.06 -13.30 -33.16
C GLN A 214 5.95 -11.99 -32.36
N ARG A 215 5.24 -12.00 -31.22
CA ARG A 215 5.10 -10.81 -30.37
C ARG A 215 6.43 -10.33 -29.83
N THR A 216 7.28 -11.26 -29.36
CA THR A 216 8.62 -10.93 -28.85
C THR A 216 9.50 -10.36 -29.96
N ALA A 217 9.50 -11.01 -31.14
CA ALA A 217 10.19 -10.53 -32.33
C ALA A 217 9.69 -9.16 -32.78
N CYS A 218 8.42 -8.81 -32.53
CA CYS A 218 7.88 -7.49 -32.83
C CYS A 218 7.99 -6.50 -31.66
N ALA A 219 8.73 -6.79 -30.58
CA ALA A 219 8.77 -5.94 -29.37
C ALA A 219 7.35 -5.56 -28.84
N ALA A 220 6.41 -6.48 -29.04
CA ALA A 220 4.97 -6.30 -28.88
C ALA A 220 4.40 -7.29 -27.83
N LEU A 221 5.24 -7.76 -26.91
CA LEU A 221 4.88 -8.78 -25.92
C LEU A 221 3.67 -8.36 -25.08
N PHE A 222 3.62 -7.10 -24.68
CA PHE A 222 2.59 -6.53 -23.80
C PHE A 222 1.67 -5.48 -24.46
N THR A 223 1.71 -5.34 -25.80
CA THR A 223 1.14 -4.14 -26.46
C THR A 223 -0.36 -4.21 -26.81
N ASP A 224 -1.10 -5.29 -26.51
CA ASP A 224 -2.35 -5.50 -27.26
C ASP A 224 -3.56 -6.13 -26.58
N GLN A 225 -3.75 -6.02 -25.25
CA GLN A 225 -5.08 -6.32 -24.69
C GLN A 225 -5.45 -5.35 -23.57
N ARG A 226 -6.72 -4.90 -23.58
CA ARG A 226 -7.46 -4.38 -22.42
C ARG A 226 -7.62 -5.50 -21.36
N ARG A 227 -6.56 -6.22 -21.04
CA ARG A 227 -6.54 -7.15 -19.92
C ARG A 227 -6.61 -6.31 -18.65
N ASP A 228 -7.42 -6.78 -17.72
CA ASP A 228 -7.31 -6.36 -16.34
C ASP A 228 -5.86 -6.61 -15.91
N GLY A 229 -5.08 -5.53 -15.79
CA GLY A 229 -3.71 -5.63 -15.30
C GLY A 229 -3.71 -6.32 -13.92
N ARG A 230 -2.58 -6.91 -13.54
CA ARG A 230 -2.42 -7.67 -12.28
C ARG A 230 -2.59 -6.82 -11.02
N LEU A 231 -2.72 -5.51 -11.21
CA LEU A 231 -2.85 -4.55 -10.13
C LEU A 231 -4.32 -4.22 -9.85
N PRO A 232 -4.68 -4.10 -8.56
CA PRO A 232 -5.96 -3.56 -8.15
C PRO A 232 -6.26 -2.20 -8.79
N SER A 233 -7.56 -1.89 -8.90
CA SER A 233 -8.02 -0.75 -9.71
C SER A 233 -7.47 0.61 -9.25
N TRP A 234 -7.26 0.78 -7.94
CA TRP A 234 -6.73 2.01 -7.36
C TRP A 234 -5.23 2.16 -7.61
N MET A 235 -4.43 1.09 -7.52
CA MET A 235 -2.98 1.14 -7.77
C MET A 235 -2.69 1.59 -9.20
N ARG A 236 -3.54 1.21 -10.16
CA ARG A 236 -3.44 1.65 -11.57
C ARG A 236 -3.62 3.17 -11.74
N ARG A 237 -4.17 3.88 -10.74
CA ARG A 237 -4.38 5.34 -10.76
C ARG A 237 -3.23 6.12 -10.10
N VAL A 238 -2.34 5.44 -9.39
CA VAL A 238 -1.19 6.04 -8.71
C VAL A 238 -0.12 6.42 -9.73
N ALA A 239 0.34 7.68 -9.69
CA ALA A 239 1.24 8.23 -10.71
C ALA A 239 2.59 7.49 -10.79
N PRO A 240 3.34 7.31 -9.68
CA PRO A 240 4.59 6.52 -9.70
C PRO A 240 4.45 5.13 -10.31
N VAL A 241 3.35 4.43 -10.03
CA VAL A 241 3.05 3.09 -10.56
C VAL A 241 2.80 3.14 -12.08
N ARG A 242 2.05 4.13 -12.55
CA ARG A 242 1.80 4.33 -13.98
C ARG A 242 3.07 4.70 -14.73
N ASP A 243 3.89 5.57 -14.14
CA ASP A 243 5.10 6.08 -14.78
C ASP A 243 6.16 5.00 -14.94
N VAL A 244 6.42 4.19 -13.90
CA VAL A 244 7.35 3.07 -14.02
C VAL A 244 6.84 2.02 -15.02
N ARG A 245 5.54 1.75 -15.05
CA ARG A 245 4.95 0.82 -16.02
C ARG A 245 5.15 1.30 -17.45
N ARG A 246 4.93 2.59 -17.72
CA ARG A 246 5.19 3.20 -19.02
C ARG A 246 6.67 3.11 -19.39
N LEU A 247 7.56 3.50 -18.47
CA LEU A 247 9.01 3.40 -18.68
C LEU A 247 9.44 1.98 -19.05
N LEU A 248 8.97 0.96 -18.32
CA LEU A 248 9.29 -0.45 -18.62
C LEU A 248 8.76 -0.90 -19.99
N ARG A 249 7.57 -0.42 -20.41
CA ARG A 249 7.05 -0.66 -21.76
C ARG A 249 7.94 -0.03 -22.83
N ASP A 250 8.40 1.20 -22.60
CA ASP A 250 9.28 1.89 -23.55
C ASP A 250 10.63 1.17 -23.67
N LEU A 251 11.20 0.71 -22.54
CA LEU A 251 12.46 -0.05 -22.50
C LEU A 251 12.36 -1.47 -23.07
N THR A 252 11.19 -2.09 -23.05
CA THR A 252 10.96 -3.41 -23.66
C THR A 252 10.38 -3.33 -25.08
N GLY A 253 10.04 -2.12 -25.53
CA GLY A 253 9.40 -1.83 -26.81
C GLY A 253 10.37 -1.70 -27.97
N PHE A 254 9.91 -1.06 -29.05
CA PHE A 254 10.61 -1.04 -30.33
C PHE A 254 11.95 -0.29 -30.33
N ASP A 255 12.13 0.71 -29.46
CA ASP A 255 13.34 1.52 -29.42
C ASP A 255 14.50 0.79 -28.71
N PRO A 256 15.57 0.37 -29.42
CA PRO A 256 16.69 -0.35 -28.82
C PRO A 256 17.66 0.57 -28.07
N ALA A 257 17.69 1.87 -28.39
CA ALA A 257 18.62 2.81 -27.77
C ALA A 257 18.23 3.10 -26.32
N ALA A 258 16.92 3.22 -26.04
CA ALA A 258 16.39 3.42 -24.70
C ALA A 258 16.82 2.30 -23.73
N ALA A 259 16.75 1.05 -24.17
CA ALA A 259 17.12 -0.11 -23.35
C ALA A 259 18.63 -0.25 -23.11
N GLY A 260 19.46 0.14 -24.08
CA GLY A 260 20.92 0.08 -23.95
C GLY A 260 21.51 1.14 -23.01
N ALA A 261 20.80 2.25 -22.79
CA ALA A 261 21.20 3.32 -21.89
C ALA A 261 20.68 3.15 -20.45
N ALA A 262 19.87 2.12 -20.19
CA ALA A 262 19.21 1.95 -18.90
C ALA A 262 20.17 1.44 -17.81
N ASP A 263 20.31 2.20 -16.72
CA ASP A 263 21.06 1.79 -15.54
C ASP A 263 20.19 0.89 -14.63
N PRO A 264 20.60 -0.36 -14.34
CA PRO A 264 19.85 -1.25 -13.46
C PRO A 264 19.67 -0.71 -12.04
N LEU A 265 20.62 0.09 -11.51
CA LEU A 265 20.48 0.66 -10.16
C LEU A 265 19.40 1.74 -10.13
N HIS A 266 19.44 2.67 -11.09
CA HIS A 266 18.41 3.68 -11.24
C HIS A 266 17.00 3.07 -11.42
N LEU A 267 16.89 2.00 -12.22
CA LEU A 267 15.62 1.27 -12.40
C LEU A 267 15.11 0.65 -11.10
N ALA A 268 16.00 0.11 -10.27
CA ALA A 268 15.63 -0.43 -8.97
C ALA A 268 15.07 0.66 -8.04
N ASP A 269 15.63 1.87 -8.07
CA ASP A 269 15.17 3.00 -7.25
C ASP A 269 13.81 3.54 -7.71
N ILE A 270 13.57 3.60 -9.03
CA ILE A 270 12.25 3.93 -9.59
C ILE A 270 11.22 2.88 -9.17
N LEU A 271 11.57 1.59 -9.23
CA LEU A 271 10.70 0.51 -8.77
C LEU A 271 10.38 0.63 -7.28
N ASP A 272 11.34 0.98 -6.43
CA ASP A 272 11.08 1.20 -5.00
C ASP A 272 10.21 2.42 -4.71
N THR A 273 10.32 3.46 -5.52
CA THR A 273 9.41 4.62 -5.46
C THR A 273 7.98 4.19 -5.78
N ALA A 274 7.80 3.41 -6.85
CA ALA A 274 6.49 2.85 -7.21
C ALA A 274 5.96 1.89 -6.13
N ARG A 275 6.82 1.03 -5.56
CA ARG A 275 6.48 0.13 -4.45
C ARG A 275 5.98 0.90 -3.24
N SER A 276 6.68 1.94 -2.83
CA SER A 276 6.30 2.76 -1.67
C SER A 276 4.95 3.44 -1.90
N ALA A 277 4.65 3.82 -3.15
CA ALA A 277 3.37 4.38 -3.55
C ALA A 277 2.23 3.33 -3.70
N MET A 278 2.52 2.03 -3.52
CA MET A 278 1.51 0.97 -3.43
C MET A 278 0.98 0.76 -2.00
N ASP A 279 1.44 1.54 -1.03
CA ASP A 279 0.76 1.69 0.26
C ASP A 279 -0.37 2.73 0.13
N PRO A 280 -1.64 2.38 0.42
CA PRO A 280 -2.76 3.27 0.15
C PRO A 280 -2.73 4.54 1.01
N VAL A 281 -2.27 4.46 2.26
CA VAL A 281 -2.11 5.62 3.14
C VAL A 281 -1.09 6.59 2.56
N THR A 282 0.06 6.08 2.13
CA THR A 282 1.12 6.86 1.47
C THR A 282 0.63 7.49 0.17
N ALA A 283 -0.08 6.73 -0.67
CA ALA A 283 -0.62 7.22 -1.93
C ALA A 283 -1.65 8.35 -1.74
N VAL A 284 -2.54 8.21 -0.76
CA VAL A 284 -3.56 9.23 -0.43
C VAL A 284 -2.92 10.48 0.17
N ARG A 285 -1.93 10.32 1.06
CA ARG A 285 -1.16 11.46 1.60
C ARG A 285 -0.43 12.24 0.51
N ALA A 286 0.19 11.54 -0.44
CA ALA A 286 0.86 12.19 -1.58
C ALA A 286 -0.14 13.04 -2.39
N ARG A 287 -1.33 12.50 -2.69
CA ARG A 287 -2.39 13.25 -3.40
C ARG A 287 -2.91 14.45 -2.61
N ARG A 288 -3.06 14.30 -1.29
CA ARG A 288 -3.42 15.41 -0.40
C ARG A 288 -2.37 16.53 -0.46
N ALA A 289 -1.09 16.16 -0.41
CA ALA A 289 0.03 17.11 -0.46
C ALA A 289 0.14 17.85 -1.82
N GLU A 290 -0.28 17.21 -2.91
CA GLU A 290 -0.42 17.85 -4.24
C GLU A 290 -1.60 18.83 -4.33
N GLY A 291 -2.42 18.98 -3.27
CA GLY A 291 -3.61 19.82 -3.25
C GLY A 291 -4.84 19.18 -3.92
N GLU A 292 -4.78 17.89 -4.25
CA GLU A 292 -5.82 17.16 -4.96
C GLU A 292 -6.78 16.43 -4.01
N ALA A 293 -7.32 17.12 -3.00
CA ALA A 293 -8.10 16.50 -1.92
C ALA A 293 -9.26 15.59 -2.40
N ARG A 294 -10.00 15.99 -3.45
CA ARG A 294 -11.08 15.16 -4.02
C ARG A 294 -10.57 13.87 -4.64
N LEU A 295 -9.42 13.92 -5.31
CA LEU A 295 -8.80 12.73 -5.89
C LEU A 295 -8.19 11.85 -4.80
N ALA A 296 -7.68 12.45 -3.71
CA ALA A 296 -7.18 11.72 -2.56
C ALA A 296 -8.30 10.88 -1.89
N VAL A 297 -9.47 11.49 -1.63
CA VAL A 297 -10.63 10.76 -1.08
C VAL A 297 -11.17 9.72 -2.07
N GLY A 298 -11.26 10.06 -3.37
CA GLY A 298 -11.66 9.10 -4.40
C GLY A 298 -10.71 7.91 -4.54
N LEU A 299 -9.40 8.12 -4.34
CA LEU A 299 -8.41 7.05 -4.29
C LEU A 299 -8.55 6.20 -3.03
N ALA A 300 -8.79 6.83 -1.87
CA ALA A 300 -9.04 6.13 -0.61
C ALA A 300 -10.26 5.20 -0.72
N HIS A 301 -11.39 5.70 -1.24
CA HIS A 301 -12.57 4.86 -1.48
C HIS A 301 -12.28 3.67 -2.39
N ALA A 302 -11.52 3.89 -3.48
CA ALA A 302 -11.15 2.81 -4.40
C ALA A 302 -10.27 1.74 -3.73
N ALA A 303 -9.35 2.14 -2.84
CA ALA A 303 -8.53 1.21 -2.07
C ALA A 303 -9.33 0.47 -0.99
N LEU A 304 -10.28 1.16 -0.33
CA LEU A 304 -11.14 0.58 0.70
C LEU A 304 -12.15 -0.45 0.17
N VAL A 305 -12.42 -0.46 -1.14
CA VAL A 305 -13.21 -1.53 -1.79
C VAL A 305 -12.45 -2.86 -1.76
N ASP A 306 -11.13 -2.84 -1.96
CA ASP A 306 -10.32 -4.06 -2.01
C ASP A 306 -10.01 -4.57 -0.60
N ARG A 307 -9.68 -3.66 0.33
CA ARG A 307 -9.40 -4.02 1.73
C ARG A 307 -9.83 -2.90 2.68
N PRO A 308 -10.71 -3.16 3.67
CA PRO A 308 -11.01 -2.19 4.71
C PRO A 308 -9.76 -1.97 5.56
N ASP A 309 -9.42 -0.70 5.79
CA ASP A 309 -8.25 -0.29 6.56
C ASP A 309 -8.61 0.91 7.45
N TYR A 310 -8.37 0.78 8.76
CA TYR A 310 -8.80 1.77 9.74
C TYR A 310 -8.03 3.09 9.60
N ASP A 311 -6.72 3.03 9.39
CA ASP A 311 -5.89 4.23 9.31
C ASP A 311 -6.18 5.02 8.02
N LEU A 312 -6.48 4.32 6.92
CA LEU A 312 -6.95 4.91 5.68
C LEU A 312 -8.34 5.55 5.81
N LEU A 313 -9.27 4.92 6.55
CA LEU A 313 -10.59 5.49 6.83
C LEU A 313 -10.48 6.79 7.64
N LEU A 314 -9.62 6.82 8.66
CA LEU A 314 -9.33 8.04 9.41
C LEU A 314 -8.74 9.14 8.54
N LEU A 315 -7.73 8.82 7.73
CA LEU A 315 -7.11 9.78 6.82
C LEU A 315 -8.12 10.34 5.80
N ALA A 316 -8.96 9.49 5.22
CA ALA A 316 -9.97 9.93 4.28
C ALA A 316 -11.02 10.84 4.95
N ALA A 317 -11.42 10.53 6.18
CA ALA A 317 -12.33 11.36 6.97
C ALA A 317 -11.72 12.72 7.32
N GLU A 318 -10.43 12.75 7.67
CA GLU A 318 -9.68 13.98 7.92
C GLU A 318 -9.66 14.88 6.68
N ILE A 319 -9.33 14.32 5.50
CA ILE A 319 -9.32 15.07 4.23
C ILE A 319 -10.73 15.59 3.89
N ALA A 320 -11.77 14.76 4.04
CA ALA A 320 -13.14 15.17 3.80
C ALA A 320 -13.54 16.34 4.70
N ARG A 321 -13.19 16.28 5.99
CA ARG A 321 -13.50 17.32 6.98
C ARG A 321 -12.72 18.61 6.74
N GLU A 322 -11.41 18.51 6.60
CA GLU A 322 -10.49 19.67 6.64
C GLU A 322 -10.34 20.33 5.29
N ASP A 323 -10.19 19.54 4.23
CA ASP A 323 -9.81 20.04 2.91
C ASP A 323 -11.07 20.22 2.03
N LEU A 324 -12.02 19.28 2.11
CA LEU A 324 -13.26 19.33 1.31
C LEU A 324 -14.41 20.05 2.02
N ARG A 325 -14.32 20.23 3.34
CA ARG A 325 -15.40 20.77 4.18
C ARG A 325 -16.70 19.98 4.05
N ASP A 326 -16.60 18.66 3.89
CA ASP A 326 -17.72 17.72 3.84
C ASP A 326 -17.79 16.89 5.14
N PRO A 327 -18.47 17.40 6.18
CA PRO A 327 -18.58 16.71 7.46
C PRO A 327 -19.43 15.43 7.40
N LEU A 328 -20.34 15.29 6.42
CA LEU A 328 -21.19 14.10 6.31
C LEU A 328 -20.43 12.94 5.68
N GLU A 329 -19.62 13.20 4.65
CA GLU A 329 -18.69 12.21 4.12
C GLU A 329 -17.69 11.75 5.20
N ALA A 330 -17.14 12.70 5.97
CA ALA A 330 -16.25 12.40 7.08
C ALA A 330 -16.93 11.49 8.14
N LEU A 331 -18.16 11.78 8.55
CA LEU A 331 -18.90 10.94 9.50
C LEU A 331 -19.15 9.52 8.96
N SER A 332 -19.54 9.40 7.69
CA SER A 332 -19.75 8.10 7.03
C SER A 332 -18.46 7.24 7.01
N LEU A 333 -17.31 7.86 6.74
CA LEU A 333 -16.01 7.20 6.79
C LEU A 333 -15.63 6.77 8.22
N LEU A 334 -15.90 7.62 9.22
CA LEU A 334 -15.65 7.29 10.63
C LEU A 334 -16.57 6.18 11.17
N GLU A 335 -17.83 6.13 10.73
CA GLU A 335 -18.74 5.03 11.06
C GLU A 335 -18.19 3.69 10.54
N ARG A 336 -17.66 3.67 9.31
CA ARG A 336 -16.95 2.49 8.76
C ARG A 336 -15.67 2.17 9.54
N ALA A 337 -14.95 3.18 10.04
CA ALA A 337 -13.76 2.97 10.87
C ALA A 337 -14.12 2.26 12.18
N VAL A 338 -15.17 2.72 12.86
CA VAL A 338 -15.72 2.08 14.06
C VAL A 338 -16.15 0.64 13.81
N GLN A 339 -16.80 0.36 12.67
CA GLN A 339 -17.16 -1.00 12.28
C GLN A 339 -15.94 -1.89 12.04
N THR A 340 -14.86 -1.32 11.50
CA THR A 340 -13.61 -2.05 11.21
C THR A 340 -12.81 -2.34 12.49
N SER A 341 -12.80 -1.43 13.47
CA SER A 341 -12.08 -1.61 14.73
C SER A 341 -12.74 -0.85 15.88
N SER A 342 -13.72 -1.48 16.53
CA SER A 342 -14.52 -0.86 17.59
C SER A 342 -13.79 -0.58 18.91
N GLU A 343 -12.60 -1.14 19.11
CA GLU A 343 -11.78 -0.93 20.30
C GLU A 343 -10.95 0.35 20.24
N ARG A 344 -10.75 0.89 19.03
CA ARG A 344 -9.93 2.07 18.78
C ARG A 344 -10.75 3.35 19.01
N THR A 345 -10.19 4.27 19.78
CA THR A 345 -10.95 5.43 20.32
C THR A 345 -10.91 6.66 19.41
N GLU A 346 -9.96 6.72 18.47
CA GLU A 346 -9.70 7.88 17.62
C GLU A 346 -10.92 8.21 16.74
N ALA A 347 -11.56 7.20 16.15
CA ALA A 347 -12.75 7.40 15.33
C ALA A 347 -13.92 8.00 16.12
N TYR A 348 -14.14 7.53 17.36
CA TYR A 348 -15.18 8.08 18.24
C TYR A 348 -14.90 9.55 18.63
N ALA A 349 -13.64 9.86 18.95
CA ALA A 349 -13.25 11.23 19.30
C ALA A 349 -13.48 12.20 18.13
N GLU A 350 -13.16 11.77 16.91
CA GLU A 350 -13.41 12.56 15.69
C GLU A 350 -14.90 12.67 15.35
N GLN A 351 -15.69 11.60 15.48
CA GLN A 351 -17.15 11.65 15.29
C GLN A 351 -17.77 12.71 16.19
N LEU A 352 -17.42 12.69 17.48
CA LEU A 352 -17.95 13.64 18.45
C LEU A 352 -17.53 15.08 18.13
N SER A 353 -16.29 15.28 17.69
CA SER A 353 -15.79 16.58 17.26
C SER A 353 -16.57 17.14 16.08
N ILE A 354 -16.86 16.32 15.06
CA ILE A 354 -17.61 16.73 13.87
C ILE A 354 -19.07 17.02 14.23
N ILE A 355 -19.72 16.15 15.02
CA ILE A 355 -21.13 16.31 15.41
C ILE A 355 -21.31 17.58 16.26
N GLY A 356 -20.44 17.81 17.25
CA GLY A 356 -20.47 19.04 18.05
C GLY A 356 -20.29 20.31 17.20
N GLY A 357 -19.39 20.26 16.20
CA GLY A 357 -19.19 21.33 15.23
C GLY A 357 -20.39 21.57 14.30
N LEU A 358 -21.06 20.52 13.84
CA LEU A 358 -22.27 20.63 13.02
C LEU A 358 -23.40 21.36 13.77
N TRP A 359 -23.65 20.97 15.02
CA TRP A 359 -24.69 21.59 15.84
C TRP A 359 -24.41 23.08 16.12
N SER A 360 -23.14 23.47 16.27
CA SER A 360 -22.72 24.87 16.35
C SER A 360 -23.26 25.72 15.20
N VAL A 361 -23.18 25.19 13.97
CA VAL A 361 -23.51 25.93 12.76
C VAL A 361 -25.02 25.93 12.53
N LEU A 362 -25.68 24.81 12.83
CA LEU A 362 -27.11 24.63 12.64
C LEU A 362 -27.96 25.47 13.59
N GLN A 363 -27.54 25.65 14.85
CA GLN A 363 -28.19 26.56 15.81
C GLN A 363 -28.21 28.02 15.32
N GLY A 364 -27.23 28.43 14.52
CA GLY A 364 -27.15 29.80 14.01
C GLY A 364 -27.92 30.08 12.72
N ARG A 365 -28.33 29.05 11.94
CA ARG A 365 -28.85 29.26 10.57
C ARG A 365 -30.06 28.41 10.13
N LEU A 366 -30.34 27.24 10.71
CA LEU A 366 -31.24 26.25 10.06
C LEU A 366 -32.04 25.35 11.03
N ALA A 367 -32.52 25.88 12.16
CA ALA A 367 -33.28 25.11 13.16
C ALA A 367 -34.57 24.43 12.62
N GLY A 368 -35.06 24.80 11.44
CA GLY A 368 -36.29 24.25 10.84
C GLY A 368 -36.12 23.28 9.66
N ALA A 369 -34.88 23.00 9.20
CA ALA A 369 -34.65 22.28 7.93
C ALA A 369 -34.10 20.86 8.09
N ILE A 370 -33.88 20.38 9.32
CA ILE A 370 -33.29 19.07 9.58
C ILE A 370 -34.40 18.04 9.78
N ASP A 371 -34.34 16.95 9.02
CA ASP A 371 -35.20 15.78 9.24
C ASP A 371 -34.97 15.22 10.65
N ARG A 372 -36.06 14.98 11.38
CA ARG A 372 -36.05 14.39 12.72
C ARG A 372 -35.28 13.07 12.77
N SER A 373 -35.40 12.25 11.72
CA SER A 373 -34.69 10.97 11.63
C SER A 373 -33.16 11.15 11.60
N PHE A 374 -32.69 12.20 10.95
CA PHE A 374 -31.27 12.53 10.84
C PHE A 374 -30.71 13.03 12.17
N ALA A 375 -31.46 13.92 12.86
CA ALA A 375 -31.08 14.44 14.17
C ALA A 375 -30.97 13.33 15.23
N GLU A 376 -31.92 12.37 15.24
CA GLU A 376 -31.92 11.23 16.15
C GLU A 376 -30.71 10.30 15.91
N ARG A 377 -30.30 10.07 14.66
CA ARG A 377 -29.08 9.29 14.36
C ARG A 377 -27.82 9.99 14.85
N LEU A 378 -27.68 11.30 14.60
CA LEU A 378 -26.52 12.06 15.10
C LEU A 378 -26.45 12.02 16.62
N GLU A 379 -27.58 12.06 17.32
CA GLU A 379 -27.63 11.88 18.77
C GLU A 379 -27.09 10.52 19.20
N ALA A 380 -27.61 9.45 18.61
CA ALA A 380 -27.21 8.09 18.95
C ALA A 380 -25.71 7.89 18.70
N THR A 381 -25.18 8.41 17.59
CA THR A 381 -23.75 8.36 17.28
C THR A 381 -22.93 9.17 18.28
N ALA A 382 -23.34 10.39 18.64
CA ALA A 382 -22.61 11.22 19.62
C ALA A 382 -22.58 10.59 21.02
N ARG A 383 -23.72 10.07 21.51
CA ARG A 383 -23.79 9.36 22.80
C ARG A 383 -22.89 8.13 22.80
N THR A 384 -23.02 7.30 21.77
CA THR A 384 -22.20 6.08 21.64
C THR A 384 -20.72 6.42 21.59
N ALA A 385 -20.34 7.44 20.81
CA ALA A 385 -18.96 7.90 20.74
C ALA A 385 -18.45 8.36 22.10
N PHE A 386 -19.18 9.24 22.79
CA PHE A 386 -18.81 9.73 24.11
C PHE A 386 -18.64 8.60 25.14
N ASP A 387 -19.58 7.66 25.18
CA ASP A 387 -19.56 6.55 26.14
C ASP A 387 -18.46 5.51 25.85
N ARG A 388 -17.92 5.47 24.63
CA ARG A 388 -16.79 4.60 24.26
C ARG A 388 -15.43 5.22 24.55
N LEU A 389 -15.35 6.54 24.75
CA LEU A 389 -14.08 7.20 25.09
C LEU A 389 -13.60 6.81 26.50
N PRO A 390 -12.28 6.75 26.74
CA PRO A 390 -11.71 6.67 28.09
C PRO A 390 -12.08 7.90 28.95
N PRO A 391 -12.09 7.79 30.29
CA PRO A 391 -12.52 8.89 31.18
C PRO A 391 -11.79 10.22 30.94
N ALA A 392 -10.48 10.18 30.67
CA ALA A 392 -9.70 11.38 30.36
C ALA A 392 -10.19 12.05 29.06
N GLN A 393 -10.40 11.28 28.00
CA GLN A 393 -10.88 11.82 26.72
C GLN A 393 -12.35 12.29 26.79
N ARG A 394 -13.20 11.64 27.60
CA ARG A 394 -14.56 12.14 27.87
C ARG A 394 -14.52 13.51 28.52
N ARG A 395 -13.57 13.74 29.41
CA ARG A 395 -13.37 15.05 30.04
C ARG A 395 -13.05 16.10 28.99
N ASP A 396 -12.08 15.82 28.13
CA ASP A 396 -11.67 16.74 27.07
C ASP A 396 -12.82 17.01 26.09
N LYS A 397 -13.57 15.97 25.73
CA LYS A 397 -14.68 16.02 24.78
C LYS A 397 -16.07 16.35 25.36
N ALA A 398 -16.13 16.73 26.64
CA ALA A 398 -17.39 17.06 27.30
C ALA A 398 -18.07 18.28 26.64
N HIS A 399 -17.29 19.24 26.15
CA HIS A 399 -17.81 20.40 25.43
C HIS A 399 -18.60 19.98 24.18
N GLU A 400 -18.03 19.15 23.32
CA GLU A 400 -18.67 18.72 22.09
C GLU A 400 -19.96 17.92 22.33
N MET A 401 -19.97 17.08 23.38
CA MET A 401 -21.19 16.38 23.81
C MET A 401 -22.25 17.36 24.35
N ALA A 402 -21.85 18.36 25.14
CA ALA A 402 -22.77 19.40 25.63
C ALA A 402 -23.41 20.16 24.47
N ARG A 403 -22.61 20.58 23.48
CA ARG A 403 -23.11 21.26 22.27
C ARG A 403 -24.13 20.42 21.50
N CYS A 404 -23.91 19.11 21.42
CA CYS A 404 -24.87 18.20 20.78
C CYS A 404 -26.23 18.21 21.50
N LEU A 405 -26.23 18.13 22.84
CA LEU A 405 -27.46 18.18 23.65
C LEU A 405 -28.18 19.53 23.56
N ILE A 406 -27.43 20.64 23.57
CA ILE A 406 -27.99 21.99 23.39
C ILE A 406 -28.59 22.14 21.99
N GLY A 407 -27.88 21.67 20.95
CA GLY A 407 -28.33 21.69 19.56
C GLY A 407 -29.66 20.98 19.31
N GLN A 408 -29.92 19.93 20.07
CA GLN A 408 -31.16 19.15 20.01
C GLN A 408 -32.31 19.73 20.85
N GLY A 409 -32.06 20.80 21.60
CA GLY A 409 -33.05 21.37 22.51
C GLY A 409 -33.27 20.55 23.79
N ARG A 410 -32.39 19.59 24.12
CA ARG A 410 -32.45 18.81 25.38
C ARG A 410 -31.84 19.61 26.55
N LEU A 411 -32.33 20.84 26.73
CA LEU A 411 -31.67 21.88 27.53
C LEU A 411 -31.50 21.51 29.01
N ALA A 412 -32.49 20.84 29.61
CA ALA A 412 -32.41 20.40 31.01
C ALA A 412 -31.34 19.32 31.22
N GLU A 413 -31.21 18.39 30.27
CA GLU A 413 -30.16 17.37 30.31
C GLU A 413 -28.79 17.96 30.02
N ALA A 414 -28.69 18.86 29.04
CA ALA A 414 -27.46 19.59 28.76
C ALA A 414 -26.97 20.35 30.00
N ASN A 415 -27.86 21.05 30.71
CA ASN A 415 -27.53 21.78 31.94
C ASN A 415 -27.00 20.83 33.03
N ALA A 416 -27.68 19.72 33.28
CA ALA A 416 -27.24 18.72 34.27
C ALA A 416 -25.92 18.03 33.87
N PHE A 417 -25.73 17.76 32.57
CA PHE A 417 -24.51 17.19 32.02
C PHE A 417 -23.32 18.14 32.19
N VAL A 418 -23.47 19.40 31.77
CA VAL A 418 -22.41 20.42 31.89
C VAL A 418 -22.07 20.66 33.35
N HIS A 419 -23.06 20.78 34.24
CA HIS A 419 -22.84 20.88 35.68
C HIS A 419 -21.99 19.71 36.21
N ARG A 420 -22.31 18.46 35.83
CA ARG A 420 -21.52 17.30 36.25
C ARG A 420 -20.05 17.40 35.80
N TRP A 421 -19.80 17.85 34.57
CA TRP A 421 -18.46 17.92 34.00
C TRP A 421 -17.69 19.20 34.32
N LEU A 422 -18.34 20.20 34.90
CA LEU A 422 -17.71 21.39 35.46
C LEU A 422 -17.16 21.17 36.87
N HIS A 423 -17.62 20.14 37.59
CA HIS A 423 -17.17 19.85 38.95
C HIS A 423 -16.24 18.64 39.01
N ASP A 424 -15.04 18.83 39.55
CA ASP A 424 -14.12 17.73 39.90
C ASP A 424 -14.14 17.50 41.41
N GLY A 425 -14.64 16.35 41.86
CA GLY A 425 -14.74 16.06 43.30
C GLY A 425 -15.49 17.14 44.11
N GLY A 426 -16.43 17.85 43.48
CA GLY A 426 -17.18 18.96 44.07
C GLY A 426 -16.62 20.36 43.79
N THR A 427 -15.39 20.47 43.28
CA THR A 427 -14.75 21.77 42.99
C THR A 427 -15.08 22.25 41.58
N LEU A 428 -15.59 23.48 41.45
CA LEU A 428 -15.88 24.10 40.15
C LEU A 428 -14.57 24.41 39.38
N MET A 429 -14.45 23.85 38.19
CA MET A 429 -13.36 24.12 37.26
C MET A 429 -13.62 25.40 36.45
N TRP A 430 -13.53 26.56 37.10
CA TRP A 430 -13.84 27.87 36.51
C TRP A 430 -13.01 28.20 35.25
N TRP A 431 -11.86 27.56 35.06
CA TRP A 431 -10.97 27.75 33.90
C TRP A 431 -11.46 27.04 32.63
N ARG A 432 -12.46 26.16 32.73
CA ARG A 432 -13.10 25.51 31.58
C ARG A 432 -14.11 26.44 30.92
N PHE A 433 -13.61 27.49 30.27
CA PHE A 433 -14.44 28.52 29.65
C PHE A 433 -15.37 27.98 28.56
N ASP A 434 -14.97 26.92 27.86
CA ASP A 434 -15.80 26.18 26.91
C ASP A 434 -17.11 25.70 27.55
N LEU A 435 -17.01 24.94 28.64
CA LEU A 435 -18.15 24.38 29.37
C LEU A 435 -18.90 25.44 30.18
N MET A 436 -18.22 26.43 30.75
CA MET A 436 -18.88 27.53 31.46
C MET A 436 -19.79 28.33 30.53
N LEU A 437 -19.35 28.57 29.29
CA LEU A 437 -20.18 29.21 28.26
C LEU A 437 -21.34 28.30 27.81
N ASP A 438 -21.12 26.99 27.65
CA ASP A 438 -22.21 26.04 27.40
C ASP A 438 -23.24 26.05 28.55
N TYR A 439 -22.78 26.18 29.80
CA TYR A 439 -23.65 26.23 30.98
C TYR A 439 -24.50 27.50 30.98
N ALA A 440 -23.87 28.66 30.73
CA ALA A 440 -24.58 29.94 30.60
C ALA A 440 -25.63 29.89 29.48
N GLU A 441 -25.28 29.26 28.35
CA GLU A 441 -26.17 29.05 27.20
C GLU A 441 -27.38 28.19 27.56
N THR A 442 -27.18 27.10 28.31
CA THR A 442 -28.33 26.29 28.78
C THR A 442 -29.27 27.08 29.69
N PHE A 443 -28.76 27.94 30.57
CA PHE A 443 -29.62 28.79 31.41
C PHE A 443 -30.40 29.82 30.60
N LEU A 444 -29.74 30.46 29.63
CA LEU A 444 -30.38 31.43 28.75
C LEU A 444 -31.53 30.78 27.97
N LEU A 445 -31.28 29.62 27.36
CA LEU A 445 -32.29 28.90 26.57
C LEU A 445 -33.43 28.31 27.42
N LEU A 446 -33.21 28.11 28.73
CA LEU A 446 -34.24 27.72 29.70
C LEU A 446 -35.03 28.92 30.27
N GLY A 447 -34.76 30.15 29.82
CA GLY A 447 -35.41 31.37 30.33
C GLY A 447 -34.94 31.80 31.72
N ARG A 448 -33.76 31.33 32.16
CA ARG A 448 -33.17 31.68 33.47
C ARG A 448 -32.12 32.77 33.28
N THR A 449 -32.55 33.95 32.85
CA THR A 449 -31.68 35.06 32.42
C THR A 449 -30.76 35.60 33.53
N ASP A 450 -31.18 35.54 34.80
CA ASP A 450 -30.33 35.91 35.93
C ASP A 450 -29.17 34.95 36.15
N ALA A 451 -29.44 33.64 36.17
CA ALA A 451 -28.42 32.61 36.30
C ALA A 451 -27.44 32.64 35.12
N ALA A 452 -27.96 32.82 33.91
CA ALA A 452 -27.17 33.00 32.69
C ALA A 452 -26.20 34.20 32.82
N GLY A 453 -26.68 35.32 33.35
CA GLY A 453 -25.87 36.52 33.60
C GLY A 453 -24.80 36.32 34.67
N GLN A 454 -25.09 35.59 35.75
CA GLN A 454 -24.11 35.27 36.79
C GLN A 454 -22.94 34.46 36.24
N VAL A 455 -23.22 33.39 35.48
CA VAL A 455 -22.16 32.56 34.87
C VAL A 455 -21.31 33.37 33.88
N ALA A 456 -21.92 34.24 33.07
CA ALA A 456 -21.16 35.11 32.17
C ALA A 456 -20.24 36.10 32.90
N GLN A 457 -20.64 36.61 34.07
CA GLN A 457 -19.77 37.43 34.90
C GLN A 457 -18.56 36.63 35.41
N GLU A 458 -18.75 35.38 35.82
CA GLU A 458 -17.64 34.51 36.23
C GLU A 458 -16.67 34.22 35.08
N VAL A 459 -17.19 33.95 33.88
CA VAL A 459 -16.36 33.77 32.68
C VAL A 459 -15.56 35.03 32.37
N ARG A 460 -16.19 36.22 32.44
CA ARG A 460 -15.53 37.51 32.21
C ARG A 460 -14.39 37.75 33.21
N ALA A 461 -14.65 37.50 34.49
CA ALA A 461 -13.64 37.61 35.54
C ALA A 461 -12.50 36.58 35.36
N GLY A 462 -12.83 35.35 34.96
CA GLY A 462 -11.85 34.31 34.67
C GLY A 462 -10.95 34.64 33.48
N LEU A 463 -11.51 35.08 32.35
CA LEU A 463 -10.75 35.51 31.18
C LEU A 463 -9.83 36.69 31.50
N GLY A 464 -10.28 37.63 32.35
CA GLY A 464 -9.45 38.73 32.87
C GLY A 464 -8.23 38.23 33.64
N ARG A 465 -8.42 37.29 34.58
CA ARG A 465 -7.33 36.68 35.36
C ARG A 465 -6.31 35.94 34.48
N VAL A 466 -6.81 35.13 33.54
CA VAL A 466 -5.95 34.34 32.65
C VAL A 466 -5.15 35.23 31.70
N ARG A 467 -5.74 36.34 31.21
CA ARG A 467 -5.02 37.35 30.42
C ARG A 467 -3.90 38.03 31.22
N GLN A 468 -4.12 38.33 32.48
CA GLN A 468 -3.11 38.96 33.35
C GLN A 468 -1.97 38.00 33.71
N ASN A 469 -2.29 36.72 33.91
CA ASN A 469 -1.33 35.72 34.39
C ASN A 469 -0.56 35.00 33.25
N GLY A 470 -0.93 35.21 31.99
CA GLY A 470 -0.28 34.54 30.84
C GLY A 470 -0.47 33.02 30.80
N GLN A 471 -1.48 32.50 31.50
CA GLN A 471 -1.70 31.05 31.67
C GLN A 471 -2.43 30.38 30.50
N MET A 472 -2.72 31.10 29.42
CA MET A 472 -3.41 30.59 28.22
C MET A 472 -2.92 31.32 26.97
N PRO A 473 -2.82 30.64 25.81
CA PRO A 473 -2.44 31.28 24.55
C PRO A 473 -3.39 32.42 24.17
N HIS A 474 -2.85 33.51 23.62
CA HIS A 474 -3.64 34.68 23.20
C HIS A 474 -4.79 34.33 22.24
N GLN A 475 -4.59 33.35 21.36
CA GLN A 475 -5.60 32.90 20.40
C GLN A 475 -6.82 32.27 21.11
N GLU A 476 -6.61 31.49 22.17
CA GLU A 476 -7.70 30.86 22.94
C GLU A 476 -8.48 31.91 23.75
N ILE A 477 -7.76 32.84 24.40
CA ILE A 477 -8.40 33.97 25.11
C ILE A 477 -9.27 34.78 24.15
N HIS A 478 -8.78 35.04 22.94
CA HIS A 478 -9.55 35.76 21.92
C HIS A 478 -10.79 34.96 21.48
N ARG A 479 -10.65 33.66 21.22
CA ARG A 479 -11.76 32.77 20.84
C ARG A 479 -12.87 32.76 21.90
N TYR A 480 -12.52 32.57 23.17
CA TYR A 480 -13.51 32.58 24.26
C TYR A 480 -14.10 33.97 24.50
N GLY A 481 -13.30 35.03 24.32
CA GLY A 481 -13.78 36.41 24.38
C GLY A 481 -14.82 36.73 23.32
N MET A 482 -14.61 36.30 22.07
CA MET A 482 -15.58 36.45 20.99
C MET A 482 -16.89 35.70 21.31
N ARG A 483 -16.79 34.44 21.76
CA ARG A 483 -17.96 33.65 22.14
C ARG A 483 -18.74 34.28 23.31
N LEU A 484 -18.05 34.83 24.30
CA LEU A 484 -18.69 35.57 25.40
C LEU A 484 -19.40 36.82 24.90
N ALA A 485 -18.82 37.58 23.96
CA ALA A 485 -19.46 38.76 23.39
C ALA A 485 -20.74 38.40 22.62
N ASP A 486 -20.71 37.34 21.81
CA ASP A 486 -21.90 36.83 21.11
C ASP A 486 -22.99 36.40 22.11
N PHE A 487 -22.60 35.74 23.21
CA PHE A 487 -23.50 35.35 24.28
C PHE A 487 -24.10 36.57 25.01
N ASP A 488 -23.30 37.58 25.34
CA ASP A 488 -23.77 38.81 25.99
C ASP A 488 -24.82 39.54 25.12
N HIS A 489 -24.61 39.55 23.79
CA HIS A 489 -25.61 40.09 22.86
C HIS A 489 -26.93 39.32 22.92
N ALA A 490 -26.88 37.98 22.93
CA ALA A 490 -28.08 37.15 23.06
C ALA A 490 -28.79 37.34 24.42
N LEU A 491 -28.03 37.45 25.50
CA LEU A 491 -28.55 37.70 26.86
C LEU A 491 -29.27 39.06 26.94
N LEU A 492 -28.69 40.11 26.36
CA LEU A 492 -29.31 41.44 26.28
C LEU A 492 -30.61 41.41 25.47
N ALA A 493 -30.62 40.70 24.33
CA ALA A 493 -31.81 40.54 23.51
C ALA A 493 -32.95 39.85 24.28
N ALA A 494 -32.65 38.78 25.02
CA ALA A 494 -33.64 38.06 25.84
C ALA A 494 -34.22 38.94 26.96
N ARG A 495 -33.39 39.68 27.70
CA ARG A 495 -33.83 40.61 28.75
C ARG A 495 -34.73 41.72 28.21
N ASN A 496 -34.44 42.22 27.01
CA ASN A 496 -35.26 43.24 26.35
C ASN A 496 -36.61 42.70 25.84
N GLN A 497 -36.75 41.39 25.65
CA GLN A 497 -38.02 40.73 25.32
C GLN A 497 -38.85 40.47 26.59
N GLU A 498 -38.23 40.07 27.70
CA GLU A 498 -38.89 39.91 29.00
C GLU A 498 -39.46 41.25 29.54
N GLY A 499 -38.83 42.38 29.25
CA GLY A 499 -39.34 43.71 29.63
C GLY A 499 -40.47 44.26 28.75
N LYS A 500 -40.90 43.55 27.70
CA LYS A 500 -41.97 43.96 26.77
C LYS A 500 -43.21 43.06 26.81
N ALA A 501 -43.15 41.92 27.50
CA ALA A 501 -44.28 41.04 27.80
C ALA A 501 -44.86 41.41 29.17
#